data_AF-A0AAU7NR18-F1
#
_entry.id   AF-A0AAU7NR18-F1
#
_cell.length_a   1.000
_cell.length_b   1.000
_cell.length_c   1.000
_cell.angle_alpha   90.00
_cell.angle_beta   90.00
_cell.angle_gamma   90.00
#
_symmetry.space_group_name_H-M   'P 1'
#
loop_
_entity.id
_entity.type
_entity.pdbx_description
1 polymer ?
#
loop_
_entity_poly.entity_id
_entity_poly.type
_entity_poly.pdbx_seq_one_letter_code
_entity_poly.pdbx_strand_id
1 'polypeptide(L)'
;MAIFIEFIIGALLALYFHWMLKYEEAAFIIFGVGVLLSLATYLIREEIVRARRSLANLHHSGYKISEALAAIAEPACREKSRELLKDFRRNLGLLERGCLLLNEAEFYLESAKALEQTKHRVKAVDPMLVNWDSRGALVNYYQANLDALARGVRITRVFVIGRRDCHDPAVQKVLQRQSDDGVDVRIAFREDLPLKNGDGFNGSLDFAVYNDRVVADREQGNQYYFGIKTHEKAEVDKYNRLFDLIEHHAHRWLNEPDSERYLKQFSNASTVSGT
;
A
#
# COMPACT_ATOMS: atom_id res chain seq x y z
N MET A 1 -27.44 -37.06 16.82
CA MET A 1 -27.76 -38.48 17.03
C MET A 1 -26.71 -39.14 17.93
N ALA A 2 -25.44 -39.30 17.52
CA ALA A 2 -24.41 -39.93 18.36
C ALA A 2 -24.25 -39.34 19.77
N ILE A 3 -24.11 -38.01 19.90
CA ILE A 3 -23.97 -37.30 21.19
C ILE A 3 -25.15 -37.55 22.14
N PHE A 4 -26.37 -37.65 21.59
CA PHE A 4 -27.59 -37.87 22.38
C PHE A 4 -27.67 -39.32 22.85
N ILE A 5 -27.19 -40.27 22.04
CA ILE A 5 -27.10 -41.69 22.39
C ILE A 5 -26.04 -41.89 23.47
N GLU A 6 -24.87 -41.26 23.36
CA GLU A 6 -23.80 -41.30 24.39
C GLU A 6 -24.28 -40.76 25.74
N PHE A 7 -24.97 -39.61 25.72
CA PHE A 7 -25.56 -39.03 26.93
C PHE A 7 -26.63 -39.93 27.56
N ILE A 8 -27.53 -40.50 26.75
CA ILE A 8 -28.58 -41.41 27.22
C ILE A 8 -27.98 -42.69 27.82
N ILE A 9 -26.98 -43.27 27.17
CA ILE A 9 -26.32 -44.48 27.68
C ILE A 9 -25.64 -44.18 29.01
N GLY A 10 -24.91 -43.06 29.13
CA GLY A 10 -24.27 -42.65 30.39
C GLY A 10 -25.29 -42.39 31.51
N ALA A 11 -26.41 -41.72 31.19
CA ALA A 11 -27.48 -41.45 32.14
C ALA A 11 -28.19 -42.73 32.61
N LEU A 12 -28.49 -43.66 31.69
CA LEU A 12 -29.13 -44.94 32.02
C LEU A 12 -28.22 -45.85 32.85
N LEU A 13 -26.91 -45.87 32.55
CA LEU A 13 -25.95 -46.65 33.33
C LEU A 13 -25.82 -46.09 34.76
N ALA A 14 -25.73 -44.77 34.91
CA ALA A 14 -25.68 -44.13 36.22
C ALA A 14 -26.94 -44.45 37.06
N LEU A 15 -28.12 -44.38 36.43
CA LEU A 15 -29.39 -44.68 37.08
C LEU A 15 -29.48 -46.14 37.53
N TYR A 16 -28.96 -47.07 36.71
CA TYR A 16 -28.83 -48.49 37.08
C TYR A 16 -27.89 -48.71 38.27
N PHE A 17 -26.70 -48.10 38.29
CA PHE A 17 -25.77 -48.22 39.42
C PHE A 17 -26.31 -47.60 40.72
N HIS A 18 -27.07 -46.51 40.61
CA HIS A 18 -27.69 -45.85 41.76
C HIS A 18 -28.85 -46.66 42.35
N TRP A 19 -29.79 -47.13 41.51
CA TRP A 19 -31.00 -47.79 41.99
C TRP A 19 -30.89 -49.31 42.16
N MET A 20 -30.24 -50.00 41.24
CA MET A 20 -30.16 -51.47 41.27
C MET A 20 -29.00 -51.96 42.14
N LEU A 21 -27.84 -51.30 42.06
CA LEU A 21 -26.63 -51.73 42.78
C LEU A 21 -26.40 -50.97 44.09
N LYS A 22 -27.17 -49.91 44.36
CA LYS A 22 -27.03 -49.04 45.54
C LYS A 22 -25.60 -48.53 45.76
N TYR A 23 -24.86 -48.34 44.67
CA TYR A 23 -23.46 -47.93 44.70
C TYR A 23 -23.35 -46.49 44.19
N GLU A 24 -23.72 -45.56 45.07
CA GLU A 24 -23.95 -44.14 44.72
C GLU A 24 -22.70 -43.46 44.15
N GLU A 25 -21.53 -43.76 44.71
CA GLU A 25 -20.26 -43.15 44.28
C GLU A 25 -19.91 -43.51 42.84
N ALA A 26 -20.05 -44.78 42.44
CA ALA A 26 -19.83 -45.17 41.03
C ALA A 26 -20.89 -44.58 40.10
N ALA A 27 -22.14 -44.44 40.54
CA ALA A 27 -23.19 -43.83 39.73
C ALA A 27 -22.86 -42.37 39.38
N PHE A 28 -22.37 -41.58 40.35
CA PHE A 28 -21.94 -40.20 40.10
C PHE A 28 -20.71 -40.12 39.18
N ILE A 29 -19.73 -41.00 39.37
CA ILE A 29 -18.53 -41.06 38.51
C ILE A 29 -18.93 -41.40 37.06
N ILE A 30 -19.78 -42.42 36.88
CA ILE A 30 -20.24 -42.85 35.55
C ILE A 30 -21.05 -41.75 34.86
N PHE A 31 -21.93 -41.07 35.60
CA PHE A 31 -22.67 -39.94 35.07
C PHE A 31 -21.75 -38.79 34.65
N GLY A 32 -20.81 -38.40 35.52
CA GLY A 32 -19.85 -37.33 35.24
C GLY A 32 -18.99 -37.63 34.01
N VAL A 33 -18.47 -38.86 33.89
CA VAL A 33 -17.71 -39.30 32.71
C VAL A 33 -18.59 -39.27 31.46
N GLY A 34 -19.84 -39.74 31.54
CA GLY A 34 -20.77 -39.71 30.41
C GLY A 34 -21.09 -38.30 29.91
N VAL A 35 -21.29 -37.34 30.82
CA VAL A 35 -21.51 -35.92 30.48
C VAL A 35 -20.27 -35.31 29.84
N LEU A 36 -19.09 -35.53 30.42
CA LEU A 36 -17.82 -35.00 29.89
C LEU A 36 -17.51 -35.57 28.50
N LEU A 37 -17.73 -36.88 28.31
CA LEU A 37 -17.53 -37.53 27.01
C LEU A 37 -18.49 -36.96 25.96
N SER A 38 -19.78 -36.81 26.31
CA SER A 38 -20.79 -36.24 25.40
C SER A 38 -20.46 -34.80 25.02
N LEU A 39 -19.96 -34.00 25.96
CA LEU A 39 -19.52 -32.63 25.72
C LEU A 39 -18.27 -32.58 24.83
N ALA A 40 -17.28 -33.44 25.09
CA ALA A 40 -16.08 -33.54 24.26
C ALA A 40 -16.43 -33.95 22.82
N THR A 41 -17.28 -34.96 22.63
CA THR A 41 -17.79 -35.37 21.32
C THR A 41 -18.53 -34.22 20.62
N TYR A 42 -19.32 -33.43 21.36
CA TYR A 42 -19.99 -32.26 20.82
C TYR A 42 -19.02 -31.20 20.29
N LEU A 43 -18.03 -30.82 21.11
CA LEU A 43 -17.05 -29.79 20.75
C LEU A 43 -16.22 -30.22 19.53
N ILE A 44 -15.72 -31.46 19.51
CA ILE A 44 -14.97 -32.01 18.37
C ILE A 44 -15.83 -32.03 17.11
N ARG A 45 -17.09 -32.46 17.21
CA ARG A 45 -17.99 -32.50 16.06
C ARG A 45 -18.27 -31.11 15.52
N GLU A 46 -18.44 -30.13 16.40
CA GLU A 46 -18.65 -28.75 16.00
C GLU A 46 -17.44 -28.18 15.26
N GLU A 47 -16.23 -28.42 15.76
CA GLU A 47 -15.00 -28.03 15.09
C GLU A 47 -14.84 -28.69 13.71
N ILE A 48 -15.11 -29.98 13.60
CA ILE A 48 -15.09 -30.70 12.31
C ILE A 48 -16.09 -30.09 11.33
N VAL A 49 -17.30 -29.75 11.79
CA VAL A 49 -18.31 -29.13 10.92
C VAL A 49 -17.88 -27.72 10.50
N ARG A 50 -17.32 -26.92 11.40
CA ARG A 50 -16.79 -25.59 11.06
C ARG A 50 -15.63 -25.68 10.07
N ALA A 51 -14.68 -26.58 10.32
CA ALA A 51 -13.55 -26.83 9.42
C ALA A 51 -14.03 -27.29 8.04
N ARG A 52 -15.00 -28.20 7.98
CA ARG A 52 -15.58 -28.67 6.72
C ARG A 52 -16.28 -27.55 5.95
N ARG A 53 -17.03 -26.67 6.63
CA ARG A 53 -17.67 -25.51 5.99
C ARG A 53 -16.64 -24.51 5.47
N SER A 54 -15.62 -24.22 6.26
CA SER A 54 -14.51 -23.33 5.85
C SER A 54 -13.76 -23.90 4.64
N LEU A 55 -13.47 -25.21 4.66
CA LEU A 55 -12.81 -25.90 3.56
C LEU A 55 -13.69 -25.95 2.31
N ALA A 56 -14.98 -26.21 2.44
CA ALA A 56 -15.92 -26.19 1.32
C ALA A 56 -16.02 -24.79 0.69
N ASN A 57 -16.01 -23.72 1.50
CA ASN A 57 -16.01 -22.35 1.01
C ASN A 57 -14.71 -22.04 0.26
N LEU A 58 -13.55 -22.37 0.84
CA LEU A 58 -12.25 -22.21 0.17
C LEU A 58 -12.16 -23.03 -1.13
N HIS A 59 -12.67 -24.26 -1.12
CA HIS A 59 -12.72 -25.13 -2.27
C HIS A 59 -13.63 -24.56 -3.38
N HIS A 60 -14.80 -24.04 -3.03
CA HIS A 60 -15.73 -23.45 -4.00
C HIS A 60 -15.19 -22.17 -4.64
N SER A 61 -14.49 -21.34 -3.86
CA SER A 61 -13.92 -20.07 -4.32
C SER A 61 -12.64 -20.27 -5.15
N GLY A 62 -11.76 -21.20 -4.77
CA GLY A 62 -10.49 -21.42 -5.46
C GLY A 62 -10.60 -22.28 -6.72
N TYR A 63 -11.43 -23.32 -6.71
CA TYR A 63 -11.47 -24.31 -7.79
C TYR A 63 -12.07 -23.76 -9.08
N LYS A 64 -13.05 -22.85 -9.00
CA LYS A 64 -13.68 -22.24 -10.20
C LYS A 64 -12.68 -21.50 -11.08
N ILE A 65 -11.70 -20.83 -10.49
CA ILE A 65 -10.65 -20.13 -11.24
C ILE A 65 -9.72 -21.14 -11.91
N SER A 66 -9.28 -22.16 -11.17
CA SER A 66 -8.41 -23.22 -11.71
C SER A 66 -9.07 -24.02 -12.84
N GLU A 67 -10.35 -24.37 -12.69
CA GLU A 67 -11.15 -25.07 -13.69
C GLU A 67 -11.34 -24.21 -14.95
N ALA A 68 -11.71 -22.94 -14.78
CA ALA A 68 -11.85 -22.00 -15.90
C ALA A 68 -10.53 -21.84 -16.67
N LEU A 69 -9.38 -21.77 -15.98
CA LEU A 69 -8.06 -21.70 -16.61
C LEU A 69 -7.70 -22.99 -17.36
N ALA A 70 -8.05 -24.15 -16.81
CA ALA A 70 -7.81 -25.45 -17.45
C ALA A 70 -8.66 -25.64 -18.71
N ALA A 71 -9.85 -25.04 -18.76
CA ALA A 71 -10.76 -25.10 -19.91
C ALA A 71 -10.33 -24.21 -21.09
N ILE A 72 -9.31 -23.33 -20.94
CA ILE A 72 -8.84 -22.45 -22.01
C ILE A 72 -8.08 -23.26 -23.07
N ALA A 73 -8.73 -23.55 -24.19
CA ALA A 73 -8.14 -24.34 -25.28
C ALA A 73 -7.11 -23.55 -26.10
N GLU A 74 -7.39 -22.28 -26.42
CA GLU A 74 -6.60 -21.46 -27.34
C GLU A 74 -5.26 -20.97 -26.72
N PRO A 75 -4.09 -21.16 -27.39
CA PRO A 75 -2.79 -20.78 -26.85
C PRO A 75 -2.64 -19.29 -26.50
N ALA A 76 -3.13 -18.39 -27.37
CA ALA A 76 -3.07 -16.96 -27.14
C ALA A 76 -3.86 -16.55 -25.88
N CYS A 77 -5.03 -17.15 -25.68
CA CYS A 77 -5.85 -16.94 -24.47
C CYS A 77 -5.18 -17.50 -23.20
N ARG A 78 -4.46 -18.62 -23.29
CA ARG A 78 -3.69 -19.16 -22.15
C ARG A 78 -2.55 -18.24 -21.72
N GLU A 79 -1.86 -17.64 -22.69
CA GLU A 79 -0.79 -16.71 -22.36
C GLU A 79 -1.35 -15.44 -21.71
N LYS A 80 -2.43 -14.89 -22.27
CA LYS A 80 -3.09 -13.73 -21.67
C LYS A 80 -3.63 -14.03 -20.27
N SER A 81 -4.17 -15.22 -20.03
CA SER A 81 -4.69 -15.59 -18.71
C SER A 81 -3.57 -15.72 -17.67
N ARG A 82 -2.38 -16.22 -18.05
CA ARG A 82 -1.21 -16.26 -17.16
C ARG A 82 -0.72 -14.87 -16.80
N GLU A 83 -0.68 -13.95 -17.76
CA GLU A 83 -0.34 -12.54 -17.52
C GLU A 83 -1.31 -11.91 -16.51
N LEU A 84 -2.62 -12.03 -16.77
CA LEU A 84 -3.66 -11.51 -15.88
C LEU A 84 -3.58 -12.13 -14.47
N LEU A 85 -3.30 -13.43 -14.37
CA LEU A 85 -3.16 -14.10 -13.07
C LEU A 85 -1.92 -13.64 -12.31
N LYS A 86 -0.82 -13.39 -13.02
CA LYS A 86 0.41 -12.84 -12.45
C LYS A 86 0.16 -11.44 -11.89
N ASP A 87 -0.53 -10.60 -12.65
CA ASP A 87 -0.92 -9.26 -12.20
C ASP A 87 -1.88 -9.31 -11.01
N PHE A 88 -2.90 -10.16 -11.07
CA PHE A 88 -3.85 -10.33 -9.97
C PHE A 88 -3.15 -10.79 -8.68
N ARG A 89 -2.23 -11.74 -8.75
CA ARG A 89 -1.43 -12.19 -7.61
C ARG A 89 -0.55 -11.07 -7.05
N ARG A 90 0.11 -10.30 -7.91
CA ARG A 90 0.89 -9.11 -7.49
C ARG A 90 0.00 -8.12 -6.74
N ASN A 91 -1.17 -7.82 -7.30
CA ASN A 91 -2.11 -6.85 -6.72
C ASN A 91 -2.67 -7.33 -5.37
N LEU A 92 -3.02 -8.61 -5.25
CA LEU A 92 -3.40 -9.20 -3.97
C LEU A 92 -2.27 -9.11 -2.95
N GLY A 93 -1.02 -9.38 -3.34
CA GLY A 93 0.14 -9.24 -2.46
C GLY A 93 0.42 -7.79 -2.03
N LEU A 94 -0.01 -6.78 -2.80
CA LEU A 94 0.03 -5.38 -2.38
C LEU A 94 -1.08 -5.08 -1.37
N LEU A 95 -2.30 -5.55 -1.61
CA LEU A 95 -3.42 -5.40 -0.68
C LEU A 95 -3.17 -6.10 0.66
N GLU A 96 -2.58 -7.29 0.64
CA GLU A 96 -2.17 -8.03 1.85
C GLU A 96 -1.16 -7.24 2.69
N ARG A 97 -0.29 -6.47 2.02
CA ARG A 97 0.68 -5.55 2.65
C ARG A 97 0.07 -4.18 2.99
N GLY A 98 -1.25 -4.04 2.96
CA GLY A 98 -1.95 -2.79 3.31
C GLY A 98 -1.82 -1.67 2.27
N CYS A 99 -1.41 -1.97 1.04
CA CYS A 99 -1.33 -0.99 -0.05
C CYS A 99 -2.60 -1.02 -0.91
N LEU A 100 -3.34 0.09 -0.91
CA LEU A 100 -4.50 0.30 -1.77
C LEU A 100 -4.04 0.77 -3.16
N LEU A 101 -4.38 0.01 -4.20
CA LEU A 101 -4.12 0.38 -5.59
C LEU A 101 -5.17 1.37 -6.08
N LEU A 102 -4.73 2.45 -6.74
CA LEU A 102 -5.57 3.57 -7.17
C LEU A 102 -5.38 3.82 -8.68
N ASN A 103 -6.47 4.07 -9.39
CA ASN A 103 -6.39 4.66 -10.74
C ASN A 103 -6.02 6.15 -10.67
N GLU A 104 -5.83 6.83 -11.80
CA GLU A 104 -5.36 8.21 -11.83
C GLU A 104 -6.29 9.19 -11.10
N ALA A 105 -7.60 9.08 -11.32
CA ALA A 105 -8.58 9.95 -10.67
C ALA A 105 -8.64 9.71 -9.16
N GLU A 106 -8.63 8.44 -8.74
CA GLU A 106 -8.58 8.04 -7.34
C GLU A 106 -7.30 8.51 -6.65
N PHE A 107 -6.16 8.43 -7.33
CA PHE A 107 -4.86 8.85 -6.79
C PHE A 107 -4.86 10.33 -6.39
N TYR A 108 -5.30 11.22 -7.28
CA TYR A 108 -5.35 12.65 -6.97
C TYR A 108 -6.43 12.99 -5.94
N LEU A 109 -7.58 12.31 -5.99
CA LEU A 109 -8.65 12.50 -5.01
C LEU A 109 -8.20 12.09 -3.60
N GLU A 110 -7.57 10.92 -3.46
CA GLU A 110 -7.08 10.42 -2.18
C GLU A 110 -5.91 11.27 -1.65
N SER A 111 -5.07 11.79 -2.53
CA SER A 111 -4.00 12.73 -2.18
C SER A 111 -4.55 14.07 -1.67
N ALA A 112 -5.61 14.60 -2.28
CA ALA A 112 -6.31 15.79 -1.79
C ALA A 112 -6.97 15.55 -0.42
N LYS A 113 -7.63 14.41 -0.22
CA LYS A 113 -8.17 14.03 1.12
C LYS A 113 -7.07 13.88 2.17
N ALA A 114 -5.92 13.32 1.81
CA ALA A 114 -4.78 13.22 2.71
C ALA A 114 -4.24 14.62 3.11
N LEU A 115 -4.21 15.57 2.17
CA LEU A 115 -3.88 16.97 2.44
C LEU A 115 -4.86 17.64 3.41
N GLU A 116 -6.16 17.43 3.23
CA GLU A 116 -7.20 17.96 4.13
C GLU A 116 -6.98 17.52 5.58
N GLN A 117 -6.57 16.26 5.77
CA GLN A 117 -6.30 15.67 7.09
C GLN A 117 -4.90 15.99 7.64
N THR A 118 -4.01 16.57 6.81
CA THR A 118 -2.65 16.92 7.20
C THR A 118 -2.66 18.15 8.11
N LYS A 119 -1.87 18.09 9.18
CA LYS A 119 -1.84 19.11 10.23
C LYS A 119 -0.50 19.83 10.33
N HIS A 120 0.59 19.14 9.98
CA HIS A 120 1.93 19.62 10.28
C HIS A 120 2.78 19.73 9.04
N ARG A 121 2.94 18.63 8.30
CA ARG A 121 3.86 18.58 7.17
C ARG A 121 3.44 17.66 6.04
N VAL A 122 3.83 18.06 4.84
CA VAL A 122 3.82 17.27 3.61
C VAL A 122 5.23 17.24 3.06
N LYS A 123 5.70 16.05 2.70
CA LYS A 123 6.96 15.80 2.02
C LYS A 123 6.63 15.20 0.65
N ALA A 124 6.89 15.90 -0.44
CA ALA A 124 6.58 15.42 -1.79
C ALA A 124 7.84 15.36 -2.66
N VAL A 125 7.95 14.31 -3.47
CA VAL A 125 8.93 14.17 -4.55
C VAL A 125 8.14 14.01 -5.84
N ASP A 126 8.35 14.90 -6.79
CA ASP A 126 7.63 14.92 -8.05
C ASP A 126 8.65 14.94 -9.21
N PRO A 127 8.52 14.09 -10.24
CA PRO A 127 9.30 14.25 -11.45
C PRO A 127 8.78 15.49 -12.18
N MET A 128 9.68 16.39 -12.57
CA MET A 128 9.26 17.54 -13.35
C MET A 128 8.76 17.08 -14.72
N LEU A 129 7.49 17.35 -15.02
CA LEU A 129 6.87 17.07 -16.31
C LEU A 129 6.46 18.39 -16.96
N VAL A 130 6.76 18.53 -18.24
CA VAL A 130 6.22 19.63 -19.06
C VAL A 130 4.69 19.55 -18.99
N ASN A 131 4.02 20.69 -18.78
CA ASN A 131 2.56 20.82 -18.62
C ASN A 131 1.98 20.39 -17.26
N TRP A 132 2.77 20.48 -16.18
CA TRP A 132 2.29 20.23 -14.81
C TRP A 132 1.03 21.04 -14.44
N ASP A 133 0.87 22.23 -15.01
CA ASP A 133 -0.20 23.20 -14.73
C ASP A 133 -1.52 22.97 -15.51
N SER A 134 -1.55 22.07 -16.50
CA SER A 134 -2.71 21.92 -17.41
C SER A 134 -3.44 20.57 -17.31
N ARG A 135 -3.02 19.65 -16.43
CA ARG A 135 -3.78 18.41 -16.18
C ARG A 135 -4.88 18.70 -15.15
N GLY A 136 -6.15 18.57 -15.54
CA GLY A 136 -7.30 18.95 -14.70
C GLY A 136 -7.30 18.37 -13.27
N ALA A 137 -6.86 17.13 -13.08
CA ALA A 137 -6.75 16.53 -11.74
C ALA A 137 -5.63 17.16 -10.88
N LEU A 138 -4.55 17.67 -11.49
CA LEU A 138 -3.50 18.40 -10.80
C LEU A 138 -3.97 19.78 -10.32
N VAL A 139 -4.93 20.40 -11.00
CA VAL A 139 -5.51 21.70 -10.57
C VAL A 139 -6.19 21.54 -9.21
N ASN A 140 -7.04 20.52 -9.05
CA ASN A 140 -7.73 20.26 -7.78
C ASN A 140 -6.73 19.88 -6.67
N TYR A 141 -5.73 19.06 -7.00
CA TYR A 141 -4.66 18.72 -6.06
C TYR A 141 -3.85 19.96 -5.64
N TYR A 142 -3.55 20.86 -6.58
CA TYR A 142 -2.84 22.09 -6.28
C TYR A 142 -3.66 23.03 -5.40
N GLN A 143 -4.97 23.17 -5.66
CA GLN A 143 -5.85 23.93 -4.79
C GLN A 143 -5.85 23.38 -3.35
N ALA A 144 -5.89 22.05 -3.18
CA ALA A 144 -5.79 21.43 -1.86
C ALA A 144 -4.44 21.73 -1.16
N ASN A 145 -3.35 21.90 -1.92
CA ASN A 145 -2.06 22.33 -1.36
C ASN A 145 -2.15 23.79 -0.85
N LEU A 146 -2.74 24.71 -1.63
CA LEU A 146 -2.94 26.10 -1.21
C LEU A 146 -3.80 26.18 0.05
N ASP A 147 -4.88 25.41 0.12
CA ASP A 147 -5.74 25.36 1.30
C ASP A 147 -4.98 24.81 2.52
N ALA A 148 -4.09 23.84 2.34
CA ALA A 148 -3.24 23.31 3.41
C ALA A 148 -2.21 24.34 3.90
N LEU A 149 -1.58 25.08 2.99
CA LEU A 149 -0.67 26.18 3.32
C LEU A 149 -1.39 27.28 4.10
N ALA A 150 -2.62 27.65 3.71
CA ALA A 150 -3.45 28.60 4.43
C ALA A 150 -3.78 28.14 5.87
N ARG A 151 -3.85 26.83 6.12
CA ARG A 151 -3.99 26.24 7.47
C ARG A 151 -2.67 26.16 8.25
N GLY A 152 -1.55 26.59 7.68
CA GLY A 152 -0.23 26.56 8.31
C GLY A 152 0.51 25.21 8.17
N VAL A 153 0.05 24.32 7.29
CA VAL A 153 0.77 23.08 6.97
C VAL A 153 2.04 23.43 6.21
N ARG A 154 3.19 22.84 6.60
CA ARG A 154 4.44 23.02 5.86
C ARG A 154 4.52 22.03 4.71
N ILE A 155 4.67 22.51 3.49
CA ILE A 155 4.85 21.65 2.31
C ILE A 155 6.28 21.81 1.82
N THR A 156 7.05 20.73 1.83
CA THR A 156 8.36 20.64 1.17
C THR A 156 8.20 19.77 -0.06
N ARG A 157 8.51 20.32 -1.24
CA ARG A 157 8.41 19.61 -2.51
C ARG A 157 9.75 19.60 -3.21
N VAL A 158 10.28 18.41 -3.45
CA VAL A 158 11.50 18.20 -4.23
C VAL A 158 11.11 17.82 -5.65
N PHE A 159 11.45 18.67 -6.61
CA PHE A 159 11.31 18.35 -8.02
C PHE A 159 12.56 17.64 -8.53
N VAL A 160 12.37 16.45 -9.10
CA VAL A 160 13.44 15.72 -9.78
C VAL A 160 13.45 16.09 -11.25
N ILE A 161 14.51 16.77 -11.68
CA ILE A 161 14.61 17.37 -13.01
C ILE A 161 15.92 16.96 -13.71
N GLY A 162 15.92 16.88 -15.04
CA GLY A 162 17.17 16.80 -15.81
C GLY A 162 17.85 18.17 -15.87
N ARG A 163 19.18 18.22 -15.85
CA ARG A 163 19.91 19.51 -15.91
C ARG A 163 19.50 20.39 -17.09
N ARG A 164 19.22 19.77 -18.25
CA ARG A 164 18.81 20.47 -19.48
C ARG A 164 17.44 21.11 -19.35
N ASP A 165 16.51 20.44 -18.67
CA ASP A 165 15.11 20.87 -18.55
C ASP A 165 14.96 22.01 -17.53
N CYS A 166 15.95 22.20 -16.64
CA CYS A 166 15.94 23.27 -15.64
C CYS A 166 16.02 24.69 -16.23
N HIS A 167 16.44 24.80 -17.49
CA HIS A 167 16.48 26.06 -18.23
C HIS A 167 15.18 26.35 -18.99
N ASP A 168 14.21 25.44 -18.97
CA ASP A 168 12.92 25.66 -19.63
C ASP A 168 12.12 26.73 -18.87
N PRO A 169 11.74 27.85 -19.52
CA PRO A 169 10.94 28.91 -18.88
C PRO A 169 9.61 28.41 -18.31
N ALA A 170 8.98 27.41 -18.93
CA ALA A 170 7.74 26.83 -18.43
C ALA A 170 7.95 26.12 -17.08
N VAL A 171 9.07 25.41 -16.95
CA VAL A 171 9.45 24.74 -15.70
C VAL A 171 9.78 25.76 -14.62
N GLN A 172 10.60 26.77 -14.93
CA GLN A 172 10.95 27.83 -13.99
C GLN A 172 9.72 28.57 -13.48
N LYS A 173 8.73 28.82 -14.36
CA LYS A 173 7.46 29.43 -13.98
C LYS A 173 6.68 28.59 -12.97
N VAL A 174 6.66 27.26 -13.12
CA VAL A 174 6.00 26.36 -12.16
C VAL A 174 6.73 26.39 -10.81
N LEU A 175 8.06 26.27 -10.82
CA LEU A 175 8.90 26.31 -9.62
C LEU A 175 8.73 27.62 -8.85
N GLN A 176 8.82 28.75 -9.57
CA GLN A 176 8.68 30.07 -8.98
C GLN A 176 7.28 30.27 -8.40
N ARG A 177 6.22 29.92 -9.15
CA ARG A 177 4.84 30.04 -8.67
C ARG A 177 4.61 29.29 -7.36
N GLN A 178 5.07 28.04 -7.27
CA GLN A 178 4.88 27.25 -6.05
C GLN A 178 5.70 27.81 -4.88
N SER A 179 6.90 28.32 -5.15
CA SER A 179 7.73 29.02 -4.16
C SER A 179 7.05 30.29 -3.65
N ASP A 180 6.50 31.10 -4.56
CA ASP A 180 5.77 32.34 -4.24
C ASP A 180 4.50 32.05 -3.42
N ASP A 181 3.82 30.94 -3.71
CA ASP A 181 2.64 30.47 -2.98
C ASP A 181 2.99 29.88 -1.58
N GLY A 182 4.28 29.79 -1.24
CA GLY A 182 4.76 29.42 0.10
C GLY A 182 5.20 27.96 0.28
N VAL A 183 5.32 27.19 -0.81
CA VAL A 183 5.91 25.83 -0.78
C VAL A 183 7.44 25.95 -0.62
N ASP A 184 8.05 25.13 0.24
CA ASP A 184 9.51 24.94 0.26
C ASP A 184 9.93 24.10 -0.95
N VAL A 185 10.13 24.79 -2.08
CA VAL A 185 10.50 24.20 -3.35
C VAL A 185 12.00 23.89 -3.37
N ARG A 186 12.33 22.64 -3.71
CA ARG A 186 13.70 22.18 -3.91
C ARG A 186 13.85 21.44 -5.21
N ILE A 187 15.07 21.38 -5.71
CA ILE A 187 15.42 20.73 -6.96
C ILE A 187 16.52 19.72 -6.70
N ALA A 188 16.28 18.49 -7.13
CA ALA A 188 17.30 17.46 -7.23
C ALA A 188 17.53 17.14 -8.71
N PHE A 189 18.78 17.12 -9.14
CA PHE A 189 19.11 16.71 -10.50
C PHE A 189 19.10 15.19 -10.60
N ARG A 190 18.40 14.65 -11.59
CA ARG A 190 18.29 13.20 -11.81
C ARG A 190 19.67 12.54 -11.96
N GLU A 191 20.63 13.28 -12.49
CA GLU A 191 22.01 12.85 -12.70
C GLU A 191 22.83 12.71 -11.40
N ASP A 192 22.46 13.45 -10.35
CA ASP A 192 23.18 13.49 -9.08
C ASP A 192 22.62 12.51 -8.04
N LEU A 193 21.40 12.02 -8.27
CA LEU A 193 20.77 11.06 -7.39
C LEU A 193 21.47 9.69 -7.52
N PRO A 194 21.68 8.95 -6.40
CA PRO A 194 22.29 7.63 -6.39
C PRO A 194 21.35 6.54 -6.94
N LEU A 195 20.78 6.79 -8.13
CA LEU A 195 19.85 5.94 -8.85
C LEU A 195 20.55 5.16 -9.97
N LYS A 196 21.73 5.63 -10.39
CA LYS A 196 22.55 4.98 -11.41
C LYS A 196 23.72 4.30 -10.73
N ASN A 197 23.63 2.96 -10.63
CA ASN A 197 24.70 1.99 -10.87
C ASN A 197 24.34 0.67 -10.19
N GLY A 198 24.04 -0.36 -10.98
CA GLY A 198 24.29 -1.78 -10.69
C GLY A 198 23.61 -2.48 -9.50
N ASP A 199 23.39 -1.79 -8.39
CA ASP A 199 22.98 -2.35 -7.10
C ASP A 199 21.78 -1.56 -6.53
N GLY A 200 20.58 -2.00 -6.89
CA GLY A 200 19.49 -2.08 -5.91
C GLY A 200 18.62 -0.85 -5.61
N PHE A 201 18.78 0.31 -6.25
CA PHE A 201 17.84 1.42 -6.00
C PHE A 201 16.60 1.35 -6.91
N ASN A 202 15.58 0.64 -6.43
CA ASN A 202 14.28 0.47 -7.08
C ASN A 202 13.20 1.38 -6.42
N GLY A 203 13.54 2.65 -6.18
CA GLY A 203 12.68 3.62 -5.50
C GLY A 203 11.92 4.51 -6.48
N SER A 204 10.66 4.80 -6.17
CA SER A 204 9.86 5.76 -6.94
C SER A 204 10.35 7.20 -6.75
N LEU A 205 10.17 8.02 -7.78
CA LEU A 205 10.47 9.46 -7.77
C LEU A 205 9.22 10.32 -7.87
N ASP A 206 8.05 9.72 -7.64
CA ASP A 206 6.74 10.37 -7.74
C ASP A 206 5.88 9.91 -6.56
N PHE A 207 6.11 10.51 -5.39
CA PHE A 207 5.42 10.15 -4.15
C PHE A 207 5.27 11.33 -3.19
N ALA A 208 4.30 11.23 -2.29
CA ALA A 208 4.10 12.17 -1.19
C ALA A 208 3.85 11.45 0.13
N VAL A 209 4.42 12.00 1.21
CA VAL A 209 4.23 11.57 2.59
C VAL A 209 3.48 12.66 3.34
N TYR A 210 2.31 12.31 3.90
CA TYR A 210 1.43 13.20 4.64
C TYR A 210 1.53 12.91 6.14
N ASN A 211 1.96 13.89 6.95
CA ASN A 211 2.09 13.77 8.41
C ASN A 211 2.92 12.55 8.87
N ASP A 212 3.83 12.01 8.05
CA ASP A 212 4.57 10.76 8.33
C ASP A 212 3.65 9.56 8.63
N ARG A 213 2.48 9.51 7.98
CA ARG A 213 1.45 8.47 8.24
C ARG A 213 0.81 7.90 7.00
N VAL A 214 0.82 8.63 5.89
CA VAL A 214 0.22 8.20 4.64
C VAL A 214 1.23 8.42 3.54
N VAL A 215 1.45 7.39 2.74
CA VAL A 215 2.19 7.53 1.48
C VAL A 215 1.21 7.40 0.34
N ALA A 216 1.32 8.31 -0.63
CA ALA A 216 0.81 8.12 -1.98
C ALA A 216 2.01 8.02 -2.92
N ASP A 217 2.16 6.93 -3.65
CA ASP A 217 3.25 6.70 -4.59
C ASP A 217 2.69 6.32 -5.96
N ARG A 218 3.22 6.91 -7.04
CA ARG A 218 2.84 6.57 -8.40
C ARG A 218 3.65 5.38 -8.90
N GLU A 219 2.96 4.27 -9.18
CA GLU A 219 3.60 3.06 -9.70
C GLU A 219 3.78 3.18 -11.22
N GLN A 220 5.03 3.22 -11.69
CA GLN A 220 5.32 3.15 -13.13
C GLN A 220 5.30 1.69 -13.59
N GLY A 221 4.29 1.29 -14.37
CA GLY A 221 4.35 0.02 -15.10
C GLY A 221 3.05 -0.79 -15.23
N ASN A 222 1.92 -0.30 -14.73
CA ASN A 222 0.64 -0.98 -14.95
C ASN A 222 -0.35 -0.07 -15.68
N GLN A 223 -1.04 -0.58 -16.71
CA GLN A 223 -2.03 0.18 -17.49
C GLN A 223 -3.29 0.50 -16.67
N TYR A 224 -3.52 -0.23 -15.58
CA TYR A 224 -4.77 -0.15 -14.80
C TYR A 224 -4.66 0.68 -13.52
N TYR A 225 -3.46 0.82 -12.96
CA TYR A 225 -3.25 1.51 -11.69
C TYR A 225 -2.20 2.58 -11.85
N PHE A 226 -2.51 3.76 -11.33
CA PHE A 226 -1.69 4.93 -11.38
C PHE A 226 -0.81 5.03 -10.13
N GLY A 227 -1.27 4.57 -8.97
CA GLY A 227 -0.48 4.61 -7.75
C GLY A 227 -0.98 3.72 -6.62
N ILE A 228 -0.27 3.78 -5.51
CA ILE A 228 -0.57 3.08 -4.26
C ILE A 228 -0.76 4.08 -3.12
N LYS A 229 -1.65 3.74 -2.19
CA LYS A 229 -1.81 4.42 -0.90
C LYS A 229 -1.59 3.43 0.24
N THR A 230 -0.81 3.80 1.24
CA THR A 230 -0.62 2.96 2.43
C THR A 230 -0.52 3.78 3.70
N HIS A 231 -0.96 3.16 4.80
CA HIS A 231 -0.79 3.63 6.18
C HIS A 231 0.17 2.74 6.97
N GLU A 232 0.71 1.69 6.33
CA GLU A 232 1.61 0.75 7.00
C GLU A 232 2.90 1.46 7.39
N LYS A 233 3.20 1.43 8.70
CA LYS A 233 4.32 2.18 9.27
C LYS A 233 5.65 1.80 8.60
N ALA A 234 5.86 0.52 8.30
CA ALA A 234 7.09 0.06 7.67
C ALA A 234 7.31 0.68 6.27
N GLU A 235 6.24 0.80 5.47
CA GLU A 235 6.33 1.48 4.17
C GLU A 235 6.49 2.98 4.36
N VAL A 236 5.73 3.61 5.25
CA VAL A 236 5.87 5.05 5.55
C VAL A 236 7.30 5.41 5.98
N ASP A 237 7.92 4.61 6.85
CA ASP A 237 9.29 4.81 7.30
C ASP A 237 10.30 4.66 6.14
N LYS A 238 10.05 3.74 5.21
CA LYS A 238 10.85 3.58 3.99
C LYS A 238 10.76 4.81 3.09
N TYR A 239 9.57 5.35 2.84
CA TYR A 239 9.40 6.56 2.02
C TYR A 239 9.94 7.82 2.70
N ASN A 240 9.89 7.90 4.04
CA ASN A 240 10.56 8.97 4.78
C ASN A 240 12.08 8.94 4.57
N ARG A 241 12.72 7.76 4.69
CA ARG A 241 14.16 7.62 4.42
C ARG A 241 14.50 7.95 2.97
N LEU A 242 13.65 7.53 2.04
CA LEU A 242 13.80 7.84 0.62
C LEU A 242 13.73 9.35 0.38
N PHE A 243 12.75 10.03 0.99
CA PHE A 243 12.63 11.48 0.93
C PHE A 243 13.87 12.16 1.50
N ASP A 244 14.33 11.76 2.68
CA ASP A 244 15.49 12.38 3.34
C ASP A 244 16.77 12.21 2.51
N LEU A 245 16.93 11.06 1.82
CA LEU A 245 18.03 10.83 0.88
C LEU A 245 17.94 11.77 -0.33
N ILE A 246 16.77 11.88 -0.95
CA ILE A 246 16.56 12.75 -2.11
C ILE A 246 16.73 14.21 -1.72
N GLU A 247 16.19 14.61 -0.56
CA GLU A 247 16.31 15.95 0.01
C GLU A 247 17.76 16.32 0.30
N HIS A 248 18.59 15.37 0.73
CA HIS A 248 20.03 15.59 0.95
C HIS A 248 20.78 16.01 -0.33
N HIS A 249 20.34 15.50 -1.48
CA HIS A 249 20.86 15.88 -2.80
C HIS A 249 20.08 17.03 -3.44
N ALA A 250 19.06 17.55 -2.76
CA ALA A 250 18.21 18.61 -3.26
C ALA A 250 18.70 19.97 -2.79
N HIS A 251 18.51 20.96 -3.66
CA HIS A 251 18.89 22.34 -3.40
C HIS A 251 17.65 23.21 -3.39
N ARG A 252 17.60 24.16 -2.46
CA ARG A 252 16.47 25.09 -2.37
C ARG A 252 16.40 25.93 -3.64
N TRP A 253 15.20 26.05 -4.21
CA TRP A 253 14.95 27.02 -5.28
C TRP A 253 15.04 28.43 -4.69
N LEU A 254 15.92 29.26 -5.24
CA LEU A 254 16.12 30.63 -4.82
C LEU A 254 15.48 31.58 -5.84
N ASN A 255 15.21 32.83 -5.45
CA ASN A 255 14.69 33.83 -6.37
C ASN A 255 15.74 34.20 -7.45
N GLU A 256 15.26 34.75 -8.58
CA GLU A 256 15.93 34.89 -9.89
C GLU A 256 17.45 35.20 -9.92
N PRO A 257 18.03 36.14 -9.14
CA PRO A 257 19.46 36.46 -9.29
C PRO A 257 20.40 35.36 -8.78
N ASP A 258 20.01 34.61 -7.76
CA ASP A 258 20.83 33.52 -7.20
C ASP A 258 20.63 32.23 -7.97
N SER A 259 19.43 31.98 -8.49
CA SER A 259 19.14 30.83 -9.35
C SER A 259 19.91 30.88 -10.67
N GLU A 260 20.09 32.05 -11.28
CA GLU A 260 20.95 32.16 -12.47
C GLU A 260 22.43 31.88 -12.18
N ARG A 261 22.97 32.40 -11.07
CA ARG A 261 24.35 32.12 -10.65
C ARG A 261 24.55 30.65 -10.32
N TYR A 262 23.55 30.06 -9.66
CA TYR A 262 23.51 28.65 -9.32
C TYR A 262 23.50 27.77 -10.58
N LEU A 263 22.59 28.04 -11.52
CA LEU A 263 22.54 27.31 -12.80
C LEU A 263 23.84 27.45 -13.61
N LYS A 264 24.49 28.63 -13.60
CA LYS A 264 25.79 28.87 -14.25
C LYS A 264 26.95 28.11 -13.60
N GLN A 265 26.94 27.89 -12.29
CA GLN A 265 27.99 27.10 -11.61
C GLN A 265 27.92 25.62 -12.01
N PHE A 266 26.72 25.07 -12.18
CA PHE A 266 26.54 23.66 -12.55
C PHE A 266 26.68 23.37 -14.05
N SER A 267 26.40 24.35 -14.93
CA SER A 267 26.73 24.21 -16.36
C SER A 267 28.24 24.13 -16.61
N ASN A 268 29.05 24.80 -15.78
CA ASN A 268 30.51 24.83 -15.92
C ASN A 268 31.23 23.62 -15.30
N ALA A 269 30.63 22.95 -14.31
CA ALA A 269 31.21 21.75 -13.70
C ALA A 269 31.24 20.54 -14.66
N SER A 270 30.33 20.52 -15.65
CA SER A 270 30.22 19.43 -16.64
C SER A 270 31.31 19.50 -17.73
N THR A 271 32.01 20.63 -17.86
CA THR A 271 33.08 20.84 -18.85
C THR A 271 34.47 20.47 -18.33
N VAL A 272 34.65 20.31 -17.01
CA VAL A 272 35.97 20.09 -16.38
C VAL A 272 36.26 18.61 -16.12
N SER A 273 35.25 17.74 -16.07
CA SER A 273 35.41 16.29 -15.86
C SER A 273 35.56 15.49 -17.17
N GLY A 274 35.89 16.14 -18.29
CA GLY A 274 36.01 15.55 -19.62
C GLY A 274 37.41 15.65 -20.25
N THR A 275 38.46 15.81 -19.45
CA THR A 275 39.87 15.74 -19.88
C THR A 275 40.64 14.73 -19.06
#